data_AF-A0A3D2CUQ8-F1
#
_entry.id   AF-A0A3D2CUQ8-F1
#
_cell.length_a   1.000
_cell.length_b   1.000
_cell.length_c   1.000
_cell.angle_alpha   90.00
_cell.angle_beta   90.00
_cell.angle_gamma   90.00
#
_symmetry.space_group_name_H-M   'P 1'
#
loop_
_entity.id
_entity.type
_entity.pdbx_description
1 polymer ?
#
loop_
_entity_poly.entity_id
_entity_poly.type
_entity_poly.pdbx_seq_one_letter_code
_entity_poly.pdbx_strand_id
1 'polypeptide(L)'
;GRCFYFAGDNIFALTTPINGEPSSHGNGTTIGFSVTSTEQADAWHSAGIANGGVNCEDLPGVREMGGGQLYLAYLLDPSGNKICALHRIS
;
A
#
# COMPACT_ATOMS: atom_id res chain seq x y z
N GLY A 1 3.15 -13.12 16.06
CA GLY A 1 4.12 -13.83 15.19
C GLY A 1 4.69 -12.84 14.18
N ARG A 2 5.61 -13.28 13.29
CA ARG A 2 6.12 -12.46 12.19
C ARG A 2 5.72 -13.09 10.86
N CYS A 3 5.25 -12.27 9.92
CA CYS A 3 4.98 -12.68 8.56
C CYS A 3 5.96 -11.95 7.64
N PHE A 4 6.61 -12.68 6.75
CA PHE A 4 7.57 -12.14 5.78
C PHE A 4 7.10 -12.49 4.37
N TYR A 5 7.08 -11.48 3.52
CA TYR A 5 6.79 -11.58 2.09
C TYR A 5 8.07 -11.24 1.31
N PHE A 6 8.52 -12.18 0.49
CA PHE A 6 9.75 -12.07 -0.29
C PHE A 6 9.42 -11.88 -1.77
N ALA A 7 10.06 -10.91 -2.42
CA ALA A 7 9.89 -10.63 -3.85
C ALA A 7 11.21 -10.15 -4.48
N GLY A 8 11.98 -11.09 -5.06
CA GLY A 8 13.34 -10.81 -5.52
C GLY A 8 14.22 -10.37 -4.36
N ASP A 9 14.87 -9.21 -4.50
CA ASP A 9 15.70 -8.60 -3.46
C ASP A 9 14.89 -7.78 -2.43
N ASN A 10 13.55 -7.78 -2.52
CA ASN A 10 12.68 -7.03 -1.62
C ASN A 10 12.07 -7.93 -0.54
N ILE A 11 11.94 -7.38 0.67
CA ILE A 11 11.31 -8.04 1.81
C ILE A 11 10.31 -7.06 2.45
N PHE A 12 9.07 -7.50 2.58
CA PHE A 12 8.05 -6.81 3.38
C PHE A 12 7.68 -7.67 4.59
N ALA A 13 7.58 -7.06 5.78
CA ALA A 13 7.37 -7.80 7.02
C ALA A 13 6.27 -7.17 7.86
N LEU A 14 5.42 -8.03 8.43
CA LEU A 14 4.47 -7.69 9.47
C LEU A 14 4.93 -8.33 10.78
N THR A 15 5.04 -7.54 11.85
CA THR A 15 5.53 -8.01 13.14
C THR A 15 4.75 -7.40 14.27
N THR A 16 4.54 -8.18 15.34
CA THR A 16 4.24 -7.61 16.65
C THR A 16 5.41 -6.70 17.07
N PRO A 17 5.15 -5.48 17.57
CA PRO A 17 6.21 -4.58 18.04
C PRO A 17 7.12 -5.25 19.08
N ILE A 18 8.44 -5.07 18.94
CA ILE A 18 9.43 -5.74 19.80
C ILE A 18 9.43 -5.21 21.24
N ASN A 19 9.00 -3.97 21.43
CA ASN A 19 8.89 -3.34 22.74
C ASN A 19 7.62 -3.77 23.51
N GLY A 20 6.74 -4.56 22.90
CA GLY A 20 5.50 -5.05 23.52
C GLY A 20 4.34 -4.04 23.54
N GLU A 21 4.56 -2.81 23.08
CA GLU A 21 3.51 -1.80 22.97
C GLU A 21 2.56 -2.10 21.80
N PRO A 22 1.33 -1.55 21.80
CA PRO A 22 0.42 -1.65 20.66
C PRO A 22 1.07 -1.13 19.37
N SER A 23 0.76 -1.76 18.24
CA SER A 23 1.16 -1.25 16.93
C SER A 23 0.50 0.11 16.67
N SER A 24 1.24 1.03 16.06
CA SER A 24 0.75 2.34 15.63
C SER A 24 1.22 2.65 14.23
N HIS A 25 0.51 3.55 13.55
CA HIS A 25 0.91 4.07 12.25
C HIS A 25 1.69 5.38 12.40
N GLY A 26 2.61 5.65 11.47
CA GLY A 26 3.32 6.93 11.38
C GLY A 26 2.54 7.96 10.57
N ASN A 27 2.28 9.15 11.12
CA ASN A 27 1.70 10.24 10.34
C ASN A 27 2.66 10.67 9.22
N GLY A 28 2.14 10.83 8.00
CA GLY A 28 2.94 11.13 6.80
C GLY A 28 3.76 9.95 6.25
N THR A 29 3.70 8.77 6.86
CA THR A 29 4.35 7.57 6.33
C THR A 29 3.48 6.88 5.29
N THR A 30 4.07 6.34 4.23
CA THR A 30 3.40 5.51 3.24
C THR A 30 4.35 4.44 2.74
N ILE A 31 3.86 3.20 2.64
CA ILE A 31 4.59 2.09 2.01
C ILE A 31 4.02 1.87 0.61
N GLY A 32 4.85 2.06 -0.43
CA GLY A 32 4.46 1.90 -1.83
C GLY A 32 4.90 0.55 -2.39
N PHE A 33 3.96 -0.15 -3.03
CA PHE A 33 4.17 -1.37 -3.79
C PHE A 33 4.10 -1.05 -5.29
N SER A 34 5.14 -1.39 -6.03
CA SER A 34 5.15 -1.24 -7.48
C SER A 34 4.24 -2.29 -8.13
N VAL A 35 3.41 -1.86 -9.07
CA VAL A 35 2.59 -2.72 -9.91
C VAL A 35 2.79 -2.39 -11.39
N THR A 36 2.51 -3.37 -12.23
CA THR A 36 2.85 -3.36 -13.65
C THR A 36 1.73 -2.89 -14.57
N SER A 37 0.52 -2.69 -14.04
CA SER A 37 -0.62 -2.14 -14.79
C SER A 37 -1.64 -1.46 -13.89
N THR A 38 -2.55 -0.69 -14.50
CA THR A 38 -3.70 -0.06 -13.83
C THR A 38 -4.67 -1.10 -13.27
N GLU A 39 -4.91 -2.18 -14.02
CA GLU A 39 -5.79 -3.28 -13.60
C GLU A 39 -5.22 -4.00 -12.37
N GLN A 40 -3.88 -4.12 -12.28
CA GLN A 40 -3.24 -4.69 -11.11
C GLN A 40 -3.41 -3.80 -9.87
N ALA A 41 -3.35 -2.47 -10.04
CA ALA A 41 -3.63 -1.53 -8.95
C ALA A 41 -5.09 -1.63 -8.47
N ASP A 42 -6.04 -1.72 -9.41
CA ASP A 42 -7.48 -1.86 -9.10
C ASP A 42 -7.80 -3.19 -8.41
N ALA A 43 -7.21 -4.29 -8.89
CA ALA A 43 -7.35 -5.60 -8.29
C ALA A 43 -6.75 -5.63 -6.87
N TRP A 44 -5.57 -5.02 -6.69
CA TRP A 44 -4.94 -4.88 -5.37
C TRP A 44 -5.83 -4.09 -4.40
N HIS A 45 -6.41 -2.96 -4.85
CA HIS A 45 -7.29 -2.14 -4.04
C HIS A 45 -8.57 -2.89 -3.64
N SER A 46 -9.21 -3.54 -4.62
CA SER A 46 -10.44 -4.30 -4.40
C SER A 46 -10.22 -5.46 -3.42
N ALA A 47 -9.11 -6.17 -3.55
CA ALA A 47 -8.71 -7.23 -2.63
C ALA A 47 -8.46 -6.69 -1.22
N GLY A 48 -7.80 -5.53 -1.09
CA GLY A 48 -7.56 -4.88 0.20
C GLY A 48 -8.87 -4.52 0.91
N ILE A 49 -9.81 -3.85 0.21
CA ILE A 49 -11.14 -3.51 0.76
C ILE A 49 -11.90 -4.76 1.20
N ALA A 50 -11.91 -5.82 0.38
CA ALA A 50 -12.60 -7.06 0.71
C ALA A 50 -12.03 -7.78 1.96
N ASN A 51 -10.78 -7.47 2.35
CA ASN A 51 -10.07 -8.12 3.46
C ASN A 51 -9.77 -7.15 4.62
N GLY A 52 -10.55 -6.08 4.77
CA GLY A 52 -10.51 -5.20 5.93
C GLY A 52 -9.65 -3.94 5.79
N GLY A 53 -9.13 -3.68 4.59
CA GLY A 53 -8.58 -2.36 4.24
C GLY A 53 -9.66 -1.29 4.17
N VAL A 54 -9.26 -0.03 4.30
CA VAL A 54 -10.18 1.12 4.31
C VAL A 54 -9.71 2.17 3.30
N ASN A 55 -10.66 2.73 2.53
CA ASN A 55 -10.41 3.88 1.67
C ASN A 55 -9.93 5.07 2.50
N CYS A 56 -8.86 5.74 2.09
CA CYS A 56 -8.24 6.80 2.89
C CYS A 56 -8.00 8.11 2.15
N GLU A 57 -8.12 8.11 0.82
CA GLU A 57 -8.02 9.26 -0.07
C GLU A 57 -8.95 9.02 -1.27
N ASP A 58 -8.75 9.78 -2.34
CA ASP A 58 -9.35 9.53 -3.64
C ASP A 58 -9.15 8.07 -4.08
N LEU A 59 -10.18 7.50 -4.69
CA LEU A 59 -10.19 6.14 -5.25
C LEU A 59 -9.07 5.94 -6.29
N PRO A 60 -8.77 4.67 -6.64
CA PRO A 60 -7.79 4.33 -7.66
C PRO A 60 -7.94 5.18 -8.92
N GLY A 61 -6.83 5.72 -9.41
CA GLY A 61 -6.85 6.53 -10.62
C GLY A 61 -5.54 7.23 -10.95
N VAL A 62 -5.55 7.91 -12.09
CA VAL A 62 -4.40 8.69 -12.58
C VAL A 62 -4.22 9.96 -11.75
N ARG A 63 -2.97 10.32 -11.47
CA ARG A 63 -2.55 11.60 -10.89
C ARG A 63 -1.43 12.20 -11.72
N GLU A 64 -1.59 13.47 -12.05
CA GLU A 64 -0.56 14.28 -12.69
C GLU A 64 0.50 14.69 -11.67
N MET A 65 1.75 14.31 -11.92
CA MET A 65 2.89 14.72 -11.10
C MET A 65 3.91 15.41 -12.00
N GLY A 66 4.74 16.30 -11.43
CA GLY A 66 5.75 17.06 -12.19
C GLY A 66 6.79 16.23 -12.97
N GLY A 67 6.76 14.90 -12.85
CA GLY A 67 7.61 13.94 -13.57
C GLY A 67 6.85 12.86 -14.36
N GLY A 68 5.57 13.08 -14.67
CA GLY A 68 4.72 12.17 -15.46
C GLY A 68 3.46 11.71 -14.74
N GLN A 69 2.71 10.82 -15.39
CA GLN A 69 1.47 10.26 -14.87
C GLN A 69 1.73 9.02 -14.00
N LEU A 70 1.09 8.98 -12.84
CA LEU A 70 1.04 7.81 -11.96
C LEU A 70 -0.40 7.32 -11.84
N TYR A 71 -0.62 6.01 -11.90
CA TYR A 71 -1.83 5.41 -11.37
C TYR A 71 -1.59 5.02 -9.91
N LEU A 72 -2.43 5.54 -9.02
CA LEU A 72 -2.28 5.33 -7.58
C LEU A 72 -3.56 4.73 -7.01
N ALA A 73 -3.39 3.74 -6.14
CA ALA A 73 -4.45 3.19 -5.32
C ALA A 73 -3.98 3.16 -3.85
N TYR A 74 -4.70 3.82 -2.95
CA TYR A 74 -4.33 3.93 -1.54
C TYR A 74 -5.31 3.22 -0.63
N LEU A 75 -4.79 2.65 0.45
CA LEU A 75 -5.58 2.08 1.54
C LEU A 75 -4.93 2.39 2.89
N LEU A 76 -5.73 2.39 3.95
CA LEU A 76 -5.25 2.03 5.29
C LEU A 76 -5.38 0.52 5.46
N ASP A 77 -4.33 -0.12 5.96
CA ASP A 77 -4.40 -1.50 6.45
C ASP A 77 -5.19 -1.58 7.78
N PRO A 78 -5.51 -2.79 8.28
CA PRO A 78 -6.25 -2.95 9.53
C PRO A 78 -5.57 -2.36 10.78
N SER A 79 -4.29 -2.02 10.71
CA SER A 79 -3.53 -1.35 11.77
C SER A 79 -3.38 0.17 11.53
N GLY A 80 -4.04 0.71 10.50
CA GLY A 80 -4.00 2.12 10.14
C GLY A 80 -2.74 2.55 9.38
N ASN A 81 -1.90 1.62 8.91
CA ASN A 81 -0.75 1.98 8.09
C ASN A 81 -1.22 2.37 6.69
N LYS A 82 -0.77 3.52 6.19
CA LYS A 82 -1.05 3.93 4.81
C LYS A 82 -0.17 3.15 3.84
N ILE A 83 -0.81 2.44 2.93
CA ILE A 83 -0.19 1.61 1.90
C ILE A 83 -0.70 2.02 0.50
N CYS A 84 0.12 1.82 -0.51
CA CYS A 84 -0.17 2.25 -1.88
C CYS A 84 0.24 1.19 -2.90
N ALA A 85 -0.60 0.92 -3.91
CA ALA A 85 -0.15 0.37 -5.17
C ALA A 85 0.10 1.50 -6.17
N LEU A 86 1.28 1.48 -6.80
CA LEU A 86 1.76 2.51 -7.71
C LEU A 86 2.14 1.91 -9.05
N HIS A 87 1.56 2.44 -10.12
CA HIS A 87 1.97 2.17 -11.50
C HIS A 87 2.42 3.48 -12.16
N ARG A 88 3.60 3.48 -12.79
CA ARG A 88 4.04 4.61 -13.62
C ARG A 88 3.58 4.35 -15.05
N ILE A 89 2.73 5.22 -15.58
CA ILE A 89 1.97 4.97 -16.82
C ILE A 89 2.83 5.16 -18.10
N SER A 90 4.04 5.72 -17.96
CA SER A 90 4.96 6.13 -19.04
C SER A 90 4.43 7.23 -19.96
#